data_AF-A0A922YUW4-F1
#
_entry.id   AF-A0A922YUW4-F1
#
_cell.length_a   1.000
_cell.length_b   1.000
_cell.length_c   1.000
_cell.angle_alpha   90.00
_cell.angle_beta   90.00
_cell.angle_gamma   90.00
#
_symmetry.space_group_name_H-M   'P 1'
#
loop_
_entity.id
_entity.type
_entity.pdbx_description
1 polymer ?
#
loop_
_entity_poly.entity_id
_entity_poly.type
_entity_poly.pdbx_seq_one_letter_code
_entity_poly.pdbx_strand_id
1 'polypeptide(L)'
;FFRITDRMKDIIITAGGKNITPSELENELKFSPYVTDAVVIGDKRAYLTVIIMIDQENVEKFAQDNDVPFSNYASLTRSPEVQQLIQEEIDRVNKKFARVEQIKKFFLLDTQLSAEDEELTPTMKLKRKLVEKKYSPQIEAMYG
;
A
#
# COMPACT_ATOMS: atom_id res chain seq x y z
N PHE A 1 11.74 -20.22 -26.90
CA PHE A 1 11.27 -18.85 -27.22
C PHE A 1 10.50 -18.30 -26.03
N PHE A 2 11.18 -17.62 -25.09
CA PHE A 2 10.52 -16.90 -24.01
C PHE A 2 10.35 -15.44 -24.45
N ARG A 3 9.11 -15.08 -24.78
CA ARG A 3 8.72 -13.74 -25.22
C ARG A 3 8.68 -12.85 -23.99
N ILE A 4 9.73 -12.06 -23.77
CA ILE A 4 9.76 -10.97 -22.81
C ILE A 4 8.79 -9.90 -23.32
N THR A 5 7.50 -10.06 -23.02
CA THR A 5 6.46 -9.06 -23.33
C THR A 5 5.67 -8.63 -22.09
N ASP A 6 6.18 -8.90 -20.88
CA ASP A 6 5.45 -8.66 -19.62
C ASP A 6 6.04 -7.55 -18.74
N ARG A 7 6.95 -6.72 -19.27
CA ARG A 7 7.47 -5.53 -18.57
C ARG A 7 6.84 -4.22 -19.04
N MET A 8 5.68 -4.29 -19.69
CA MET A 8 5.02 -3.15 -20.33
C MET A 8 3.60 -2.87 -19.80
N LYS A 9 3.13 -3.53 -18.72
CA LYS A 9 1.68 -3.64 -18.46
C LYS A 9 1.11 -3.17 -17.13
N ASP A 10 1.89 -2.85 -16.11
CA ASP A 10 1.33 -2.20 -14.90
C ASP A 10 1.53 -0.69 -14.99
N ILE A 11 0.89 -0.05 -15.97
CA ILE A 11 0.73 1.41 -16.02
C ILE A 11 -0.69 1.72 -15.56
N ILE A 12 -0.81 2.61 -14.60
CA ILE A 12 -2.10 3.19 -14.19
C ILE A 12 -2.40 4.37 -15.10
N ILE A 13 -3.59 4.39 -15.70
CA ILE A 13 -4.09 5.56 -16.42
C ILE A 13 -5.20 6.17 -15.59
N THR A 14 -4.90 7.28 -14.91
CA THR A 14 -5.90 7.97 -14.08
C THR A 14 -7.06 8.51 -14.95
N ALA A 15 -8.19 8.85 -14.33
CA ALA A 15 -9.32 9.50 -15.01
C ALA A 15 -8.93 10.82 -15.71
N GLY A 16 -7.86 11.47 -15.24
CA GLY A 16 -7.28 12.65 -15.89
C GLY A 16 -6.33 12.35 -17.06
N GLY A 17 -6.16 11.08 -17.46
CA GLY A 17 -5.32 10.66 -18.58
C GLY A 17 -3.82 10.62 -18.29
N LYS A 18 -3.41 10.81 -17.03
CA LYS A 18 -2.00 10.70 -16.62
C LYS A 18 -1.59 9.24 -16.51
N ASN A 19 -0.50 8.88 -17.18
CA ASN A 19 0.18 7.60 -17.04
C ASN A 19 1.06 7.61 -15.80
N ILE A 20 0.90 6.61 -14.94
CA ILE A 20 1.61 6.47 -13.68
C ILE A 20 2.23 5.07 -13.63
N THR A 21 3.48 4.99 -13.23
CA THR A 21 4.17 3.74 -12.95
C THR A 21 4.03 3.42 -11.46
N PRO A 22 3.02 2.64 -11.02
CA PRO A 22 2.76 2.38 -9.60
C PRO A 22 3.97 1.82 -8.86
N SER A 23 4.79 1.01 -9.52
CA SER A 23 5.97 0.40 -8.90
C SER A 23 7.00 1.42 -8.41
N GLU A 24 7.04 2.64 -8.97
CA GLU A 24 7.91 3.70 -8.46
C GLU A 24 7.46 4.15 -7.07
N LEU A 25 6.16 4.42 -6.88
CA LEU A 25 5.59 4.78 -5.58
C LEU A 25 5.68 3.63 -4.57
N GLU A 26 5.38 2.40 -5.00
CA GLU A 26 5.42 1.21 -4.14
C GLU A 26 6.84 0.91 -3.65
N ASN A 27 7.85 1.04 -4.51
CA ASN A 27 9.24 0.86 -4.11
C ASN A 27 9.70 1.97 -3.16
N GLU A 28 9.26 3.21 -3.38
CA GLU A 28 9.56 4.33 -2.49
C GLU A 28 8.96 4.15 -1.08
N LEU A 29 7.74 3.61 -0.98
CA LEU A 29 7.12 3.26 0.29
C LEU A 29 7.88 2.14 1.01
N LYS A 30 8.36 1.13 0.27
CA LYS A 30 9.14 0.01 0.83
C LYS A 30 10.53 0.36 1.34
N PHE A 31 11.02 1.57 1.12
CA PHE A 31 12.21 2.04 1.84
C PHE A 31 11.91 2.37 3.30
N SER A 32 10.64 2.52 3.67
CA SER A 32 10.21 2.61 5.05
C SER A 32 10.46 1.29 5.78
N PRO A 33 11.03 1.30 7.01
CA PRO A 33 11.11 0.09 7.82
C PRO A 33 9.71 -0.40 8.26
N TYR A 34 8.67 0.42 8.11
CA TYR A 34 7.31 0.11 8.54
C TYR A 34 6.44 -0.54 7.46
N VAL A 35 6.95 -0.67 6.23
CA VAL A 35 6.17 -1.16 5.07
C VAL A 35 6.84 -2.39 4.47
N THR A 36 6.18 -3.54 4.58
CA THR A 36 6.62 -4.77 3.92
C THR A 36 6.30 -4.75 2.43
N ASP A 37 5.08 -4.39 2.06
CA ASP A 37 4.68 -4.21 0.66
C ASP A 37 3.50 -3.26 0.52
N ALA A 38 3.31 -2.74 -0.70
CA ALA A 38 2.25 -1.80 -1.01
C ALA A 38 1.71 -2.03 -2.42
N VAL A 39 0.41 -1.77 -2.62
CA VAL A 39 -0.27 -1.82 -3.92
C VAL A 39 -0.95 -0.48 -4.15
N VAL A 40 -0.42 0.29 -5.10
CA VAL A 40 -0.96 1.61 -5.48
C VAL A 40 -2.10 1.41 -6.47
N ILE A 41 -3.25 2.00 -6.21
CA ILE A 41 -4.49 1.82 -6.97
C ILE A 41 -4.90 3.18 -7.51
N GLY A 42 -5.36 3.23 -8.76
CA GLY A 42 -5.85 4.48 -9.35
C GLY A 42 -6.24 4.39 -10.81
N ASP A 43 -6.32 3.18 -11.39
CA ASP A 43 -6.69 3.03 -12.79
C ASP A 43 -8.13 3.51 -13.02
N LYS A 44 -8.28 4.46 -13.95
CA LYS A 44 -9.53 5.16 -14.25
C LYS A 44 -10.16 5.87 -13.04
N ARG A 45 -9.37 6.17 -12.01
CA ARG A 45 -9.81 6.91 -10.81
C ARG A 45 -9.28 8.35 -10.82
N ALA A 46 -9.91 9.22 -10.03
CA ALA A 46 -9.56 10.64 -9.96
C ALA A 46 -8.20 10.91 -9.29
N TYR A 47 -7.73 10.00 -8.45
CA TYR A 47 -6.46 10.11 -7.73
C TYR A 47 -5.93 8.73 -7.36
N LEU A 48 -4.68 8.67 -6.89
CA LEU A 48 -4.09 7.44 -6.38
C LEU A 48 -4.48 7.20 -4.92
N THR A 49 -4.74 5.94 -4.62
CA THR A 49 -4.85 5.38 -3.28
C THR A 49 -3.84 4.26 -3.11
N VAL A 50 -3.59 3.77 -1.90
CA VAL A 50 -2.67 2.66 -1.68
C VAL A 50 -3.19 1.70 -0.61
N ILE A 51 -3.01 0.41 -0.83
CA ILE A 51 -3.15 -0.61 0.21
C ILE A 51 -1.75 -0.98 0.68
N ILE A 52 -1.53 -0.98 2.00
CA ILE A 52 -0.22 -1.20 2.61
C ILE A 52 -0.28 -2.41 3.54
N MET A 53 0.69 -3.32 3.39
CA MET A 53 1.03 -4.35 4.35
C MET A 53 2.18 -3.83 5.22
N ILE A 54 1.91 -3.61 6.50
CA ILE A 54 2.91 -3.11 7.44
C ILE A 54 3.91 -4.20 7.81
N ASP A 55 5.13 -3.77 8.13
CA ASP A 55 6.10 -4.60 8.83
C ASP A 55 5.72 -4.68 10.32
N GLN A 56 5.20 -5.83 10.72
CA GLN A 56 4.63 -5.98 12.06
C GLN A 56 5.66 -5.73 13.15
N GLU A 57 6.86 -6.29 13.04
CA GLU A 57 7.88 -6.20 14.08
C GLU A 57 8.32 -4.74 14.31
N ASN A 58 8.59 -3.99 13.23
CA ASN A 58 8.98 -2.59 13.35
C ASN A 58 7.85 -1.69 13.83
N VAL A 59 6.61 -1.95 13.41
CA VAL A 59 5.45 -1.16 13.85
C VAL A 59 5.06 -1.49 15.29
N GLU A 60 5.14 -2.75 15.73
CA GLU A 60 4.93 -3.14 17.13
C GLU A 60 5.98 -2.49 18.03
N LYS A 61 7.24 -2.47 17.60
CA LYS A 61 8.30 -1.77 18.33
C LYS A 61 8.00 -0.27 18.46
N PHE A 62 7.62 0.39 17.36
CA PHE A 62 7.20 1.79 17.42
C PHE A 62 6.04 1.99 18.39
N ALA A 63 5.03 1.13 18.34
CA ALA A 63 3.86 1.21 19.22
C ALA A 63 4.26 1.05 20.70
N GLN A 64 5.16 0.11 21.02
CA GLN A 64 5.70 -0.08 22.36
C GLN A 64 6.51 1.12 22.84
N ASP A 65 7.40 1.64 21.99
CA ASP A 65 8.26 2.80 22.31
C ASP A 65 7.45 4.09 22.54
N ASN A 66 6.20 4.14 22.07
CA ASN A 66 5.30 5.30 22.18
C ASN A 66 4.04 5.01 23.03
N ASP A 67 4.04 3.94 23.83
CA ASP A 67 2.93 3.56 24.72
C ASP A 67 1.56 3.41 24.02
N VAL A 68 1.56 3.00 22.75
CA VAL A 68 0.35 2.81 21.94
C VAL A 68 -0.32 1.49 22.31
N PRO A 69 -1.59 1.48 22.77
CA PRO A 69 -2.27 0.26 23.17
C PRO A 69 -2.73 -0.56 21.94
N PHE A 70 -2.33 -1.82 21.88
CA PHE A 70 -2.82 -2.80 20.91
C PHE A 70 -2.89 -4.19 21.52
N SER A 71 -3.76 -5.06 20.99
CA SER A 71 -3.92 -6.46 21.44
C SER A 71 -3.76 -7.48 20.32
N ASN A 72 -3.75 -7.04 19.07
CA ASN A 72 -3.56 -7.84 17.87
C ASN A 72 -3.23 -6.94 16.66
N TYR A 73 -2.86 -7.56 15.55
CA TYR A 73 -2.50 -6.89 14.30
C TYR A 73 -3.56 -5.89 13.81
N ALA A 74 -4.84 -6.27 13.84
CA ALA A 74 -5.93 -5.39 13.40
C ALA A 74 -6.08 -4.15 14.30
N SER A 75 -5.94 -4.31 15.63
CA SER A 75 -5.98 -3.17 16.55
C SER A 75 -4.77 -2.24 16.38
N LEU A 76 -3.60 -2.81 16.09
CA LEU A 76 -2.36 -2.07 15.82
C LEU A 76 -2.54 -1.19 14.58
N THR A 77 -2.99 -1.79 13.47
CA THR A 77 -3.17 -1.06 12.20
C THR A 77 -4.27 0.00 12.27
N ARG A 78 -5.23 -0.13 13.19
CA ARG A 78 -6.30 0.87 13.38
C ARG A 78 -5.96 1.96 14.39
N SER A 79 -4.86 1.83 15.12
CA SER A 79 -4.46 2.84 16.11
C SER A 79 -4.16 4.19 15.41
N PRO A 80 -4.62 5.32 15.98
CA PRO A 80 -4.35 6.65 15.41
C PRO A 80 -2.86 6.92 15.21
N GLU A 81 -2.02 6.44 16.12
CA GLU A 81 -0.57 6.66 16.11
C GLU A 81 0.10 5.89 14.97
N VAL A 82 -0.32 4.64 14.70
CA VAL A 82 0.19 3.89 13.54
C VAL A 82 -0.35 4.44 12.23
N GLN A 83 -1.62 4.88 12.20
CA GLN A 83 -2.18 5.59 11.05
C GLN A 83 -1.38 6.86 10.74
N GLN A 84 -1.04 7.64 11.77
CA GLN A 84 -0.20 8.82 11.61
C GLN A 84 1.21 8.47 11.15
N LEU A 85 1.84 7.44 11.74
CA LEU A 85 3.16 6.96 11.32
C LEU A 85 3.19 6.67 9.82
N ILE A 86 2.23 5.89 9.32
CA ILE A 86 2.21 5.54 7.89
C ILE A 86 1.83 6.75 7.02
N GLN A 87 0.98 7.66 7.52
CA GLN A 87 0.69 8.92 6.81
C GLN A 87 1.96 9.76 6.62
N GLU A 88 2.83 9.85 7.63
CA GLU A 88 4.11 10.57 7.53
C GLU A 88 5.06 9.95 6.50
N GLU A 89 5.09 8.61 6.41
CA GLU A 89 5.84 7.88 5.39
C GLU A 89 5.30 8.17 3.98
N ILE A 90 3.98 8.17 3.81
CA ILE A 90 3.32 8.52 2.55
C ILE A 90 3.61 9.97 2.18
N ASP A 91 3.55 10.91 3.12
CA ASP A 91 3.83 12.32 2.88
C ASP A 91 5.28 12.55 2.46
N ARG A 92 6.22 11.82 3.07
CA ARG A 92 7.63 11.84 2.65
C ARG A 92 7.79 11.34 1.21
N VAL A 93 7.11 10.26 0.83
CA VAL A 93 7.13 9.73 -0.54
C VAL A 93 6.48 10.72 -1.50
N ASN A 94 5.30 11.24 -1.18
CA ASN A 94 4.55 12.20 -2.00
C ASN A 94 5.33 13.47 -2.34
N LYS A 95 6.27 13.91 -1.51
CA LYS A 95 7.17 15.05 -1.80
C LYS A 95 8.10 14.81 -2.99
N LYS A 96 8.32 13.55 -3.39
CA LYS A 96 9.16 13.17 -4.53
C LYS A 96 8.41 13.18 -5.87
N PHE A 97 7.08 13.26 -5.84
CA PHE A 97 6.23 13.13 -7.02
C PHE A 97 5.40 14.39 -7.27
N ALA A 98 4.99 14.58 -8.54
CA ALA A 98 4.09 15.67 -8.90
C ALA A 98 2.73 15.52 -8.20
N ARG A 99 2.03 16.65 -7.94
CA ARG A 99 0.75 16.67 -7.20
C ARG A 99 -0.30 15.69 -7.72
N VAL A 100 -0.33 15.46 -9.04
CA VAL A 100 -1.27 14.56 -9.73
C VAL A 100 -0.92 13.08 -9.56
N GLU A 101 0.30 12.78 -9.15
CA GLU A 101 0.83 11.42 -8.92
C GLU A 101 0.86 11.09 -7.42
N GLN A 102 0.46 12.02 -6.55
CA GLN A 102 0.47 11.81 -5.11
C GLN A 102 -0.68 10.91 -4.66
N ILE A 103 -0.36 10.01 -3.74
CA ILE A 103 -1.30 9.17 -3.00
C ILE A 103 -2.14 10.08 -2.10
N LYS A 104 -3.47 9.95 -2.18
CA LYS A 104 -4.41 10.78 -1.41
C LYS A 104 -5.03 10.09 -0.21
N LYS A 105 -5.19 8.77 -0.27
CA LYS A 105 -5.70 7.96 0.84
C LYS A 105 -5.01 6.61 0.84
N PHE A 106 -4.98 5.98 2.00
CA PHE A 106 -4.43 4.65 2.16
C PHE A 106 -5.33 3.79 3.04
N PHE A 107 -5.10 2.49 2.94
CA PHE A 107 -5.69 1.49 3.82
C PHE A 107 -4.58 0.54 4.27
N LEU A 108 -4.45 0.33 5.57
CA LEU A 108 -3.58 -0.70 6.13
C LEU A 108 -4.35 -2.01 6.14
N LEU A 109 -3.74 -3.08 5.62
CA LEU A 109 -4.28 -4.41 5.80
C LEU A 109 -4.41 -4.67 7.31
N ASP A 110 -5.60 -5.10 7.74
CA ASP A 110 -5.89 -5.47 9.12
C ASP A 110 -5.81 -6.98 9.35
N THR A 111 -5.48 -7.74 8.30
CA THR A 111 -5.20 -9.16 8.34
C THR A 111 -3.72 -9.39 8.08
N GLN A 112 -3.07 -10.08 9.02
CA GLN A 112 -1.70 -10.53 8.83
C GLN A 112 -1.69 -11.64 7.78
N LEU A 113 -0.98 -11.41 6.68
CA LEU A 113 -0.81 -12.38 5.60
C LEU A 113 0.45 -13.22 5.84
N SER A 114 0.35 -14.49 5.45
CA SER A 114 1.37 -15.53 5.53
C SER A 114 1.73 -16.02 4.13
N ALA A 115 2.85 -16.73 3.99
CA ALA A 115 3.27 -17.27 2.69
C ALA A 115 2.28 -18.26 2.06
N GLU A 116 1.32 -18.77 2.83
CA GLU A 116 0.26 -19.68 2.38
C GLU A 116 -0.93 -18.94 1.76
N ASP A 117 -1.06 -17.63 2.03
CA ASP A 117 -2.16 -16.81 1.53
C ASP A 117 -2.04 -16.58 0.02
N GLU A 118 -3.15 -16.76 -0.70
CA GLU A 118 -3.18 -16.66 -2.16
C GLU A 118 -2.81 -15.25 -2.65
N GLU A 119 -3.00 -14.23 -1.82
CA GLU A 119 -2.66 -12.84 -2.08
C GLU A 119 -1.15 -12.60 -2.14
N LEU A 120 -0.33 -13.52 -1.63
CA LEU A 120 1.12 -13.39 -1.65
C LEU A 120 1.76 -14.26 -2.73
N THR A 121 2.84 -13.75 -3.33
CA THR A 121 3.79 -14.58 -4.05
C THR A 121 4.65 -15.37 -3.05
N PRO A 122 5.35 -16.44 -3.49
CA PRO A 122 6.34 -17.11 -2.65
C PRO A 122 7.45 -16.17 -2.10
N THR A 123 7.61 -14.98 -2.69
CA THR A 123 8.54 -13.95 -2.24
C THR A 123 7.86 -12.87 -1.37
N MET A 124 6.70 -13.17 -0.78
CA MET A 124 5.94 -12.27 0.09
C MET A 124 5.51 -10.94 -0.57
N LYS A 125 5.31 -10.93 -1.91
CA LYS A 125 4.75 -9.76 -2.61
C LYS A 125 3.25 -9.88 -2.78
N LEU A 126 2.54 -8.78 -2.58
CA LEU A 126 1.11 -8.67 -2.82
C LEU A 126 0.80 -8.82 -4.32
N LYS A 127 -0.17 -9.68 -4.63
CA LYS A 127 -0.75 -9.84 -5.97
C LYS A 127 -1.83 -8.80 -6.18
N ARG A 128 -1.50 -7.69 -6.84
CA ARG A 128 -2.39 -6.57 -7.19
C ARG A 128 -3.84 -6.98 -7.48
N LYS A 129 -4.05 -7.87 -8.46
CA LYS A 129 -5.41 -8.30 -8.89
C LYS A 129 -6.23 -8.95 -7.78
N LEU A 130 -5.60 -9.71 -6.89
CA LEU A 130 -6.30 -10.36 -5.78
C LEU A 130 -6.59 -9.35 -4.67
N VAL A 131 -5.62 -8.47 -4.36
CA VAL A 131 -5.81 -7.38 -3.40
C VAL A 131 -6.96 -6.47 -3.85
N GLU A 132 -6.96 -6.01 -5.10
CA GLU A 132 -8.02 -5.17 -5.67
C GLU A 132 -9.40 -5.84 -5.60
N LYS A 133 -9.46 -7.16 -5.83
CA LYS A 133 -10.71 -7.91 -5.75
C LYS A 133 -11.19 -8.07 -4.30
N LYS A 134 -10.32 -8.51 -3.39
CA LYS A 134 -10.67 -8.83 -2.00
C LYS A 134 -11.00 -7.57 -1.19
N TYR A 135 -10.22 -6.52 -1.39
CA TYR A 135 -10.36 -5.26 -0.67
C TYR A 135 -11.14 -4.20 -1.45
N SER A 136 -11.90 -4.62 -2.47
CA SER A 136 -12.77 -3.72 -3.24
C SER A 136 -13.65 -2.84 -2.34
N PRO A 137 -14.28 -3.33 -1.25
CA PRO A 137 -15.07 -2.46 -0.37
C PRO A 137 -14.27 -1.32 0.26
N GLN A 138 -13.04 -1.60 0.72
CA GLN A 138 -12.14 -0.61 1.32
C GLN A 138 -11.61 0.36 0.28
N ILE A 139 -11.35 -0.12 -0.94
CA ILE A 139 -10.96 0.72 -2.08
C ILE A 139 -12.08 1.69 -2.42
N GLU A 140 -13.31 1.21 -2.58
CA GLU A 140 -14.46 2.09 -2.86
C GLU A 140 -14.68 3.11 -1.74
N ALA A 141 -14.55 2.71 -0.48
CA ALA A 141 -14.66 3.62 0.66
C ALA A 141 -13.62 4.76 0.62
N MET A 142 -12.44 4.54 0.02
CA MET A 142 -11.47 5.62 -0.21
C MET A 142 -11.92 6.60 -1.31
N TYR A 143 -12.77 6.20 -2.25
CA TYR A 143 -13.27 7.09 -3.31
C TYR A 143 -14.58 7.81 -2.97
N GLY A 144 -15.35 7.29 -2.00
CA GLY A 144 -16.61 7.87 -1.55
C GLY A 144 -17.82 7.16 -2.11
#